data_AF-A0A1Q7HBI6-F1
#
_entry.id   AF-A0A1Q7HBI6-F1
#
_cell.length_a   1.000
_cell.length_b   1.000
_cell.length_c   1.000
_cell.angle_alpha   90.00
_cell.angle_beta   90.00
_cell.angle_gamma   90.00
#
_symmetry.space_group_name_H-M   'P 1'
#
loop_
_entity.id
_entity.type
_entity.pdbx_description
1 polymer ?
#
loop_
_entity_poly.entity_id
_entity_poly.type
_entity_poly.pdbx_seq_one_letter_code
_entity_poly.pdbx_strand_id
1 'polypeptide(L)'
;MASRGGTAASCPITKPPQPPFVPPTPYPGPAPGRGFWYGTPALWTALEGSGTWDRLPFQGGGYTQKVFWWRDGYDWRTETSPKLFVSGLRVDGPAKALVASSATNAFASDIGSAMLVGVEMPAAGCWEITGHYKEQRLSFVVWVAPD
;
A
#
# COMPACT_ATOMS: atom_id res chain seq x y z
N MET A 1 4.21 5.65 31.93
CA MET A 1 5.03 4.60 31.28
C MET A 1 5.05 4.89 29.79
N ALA A 2 6.16 5.41 29.25
CA ALA A 2 6.34 5.57 27.81
C ALA A 2 6.73 4.20 27.24
N SER A 3 5.87 3.62 26.40
CA SER A 3 6.23 2.41 25.66
C SER A 3 7.38 2.75 24.72
N ARG A 4 8.47 1.98 24.77
CA ARG A 4 9.57 2.07 23.81
C ARG A 4 8.98 1.78 22.44
N GLY A 5 8.95 2.78 21.56
CA GLY A 5 8.52 2.59 20.16
C GLY A 5 9.31 1.45 19.53
N GLY A 6 8.63 0.61 18.75
CA GLY A 6 9.26 -0.47 18.00
C GLY A 6 10.40 0.05 17.13
N THR A 7 11.38 -0.81 16.86
CA THR A 7 12.43 -0.50 15.87
C THR A 7 12.04 -1.10 14.53
N ALA A 8 12.57 -0.57 13.43
CA ALA A 8 12.37 -1.14 12.09
C ALA A 8 12.65 -2.66 12.05
N ALA A 9 13.66 -3.11 12.80
CA ALA A 9 14.06 -4.52 12.89
C ALA A 9 12.98 -5.44 13.49
N SER A 10 12.06 -4.91 14.29
CA SER A 10 10.95 -5.66 14.90
C SER A 10 9.65 -5.62 14.10
N CYS A 11 9.58 -4.81 13.04
CA CYS A 11 8.39 -4.73 12.20
C CYS A 11 8.33 -5.97 11.28
N PRO A 12 7.23 -6.74 11.26
CA PRO A 12 7.05 -7.87 10.34
C PRO A 12 6.74 -7.36 8.92
N ILE A 13 7.67 -6.62 8.33
CA ILE A 13 7.56 -6.05 6.99
C ILE A 13 7.24 -7.16 5.98
N THR A 14 6.29 -6.87 5.08
CA THR A 14 5.92 -7.80 4.00
C THR A 14 7.09 -8.05 3.07
N LYS A 15 7.39 -9.34 2.85
CA LYS A 15 8.47 -9.79 1.97
C LYS A 15 7.94 -10.16 0.59
N PRO A 16 8.78 -10.13 -0.45
CA PRO A 16 8.41 -10.67 -1.76
C PRO A 16 7.92 -12.12 -1.67
N PRO A 17 6.80 -12.47 -2.34
CA PRO A 17 6.32 -13.84 -2.36
C PRO A 17 7.30 -14.76 -3.09
N GLN A 18 7.31 -16.05 -2.71
CA GLN A 18 8.07 -17.10 -3.38
C GLN A 18 7.12 -18.23 -3.77
N PRO A 19 6.87 -18.47 -5.08
CA PRO A 19 7.41 -17.72 -6.23
C PRO A 19 6.88 -16.28 -6.32
N PRO A 20 7.58 -15.36 -7.03
CA PRO A 20 7.10 -14.01 -7.26
C PRO A 20 5.74 -14.01 -7.96
N PHE A 21 4.84 -13.11 -7.54
CA PHE A 21 3.59 -12.86 -8.26
C PHE A 21 3.90 -12.09 -9.55
N VAL A 22 3.33 -12.55 -10.66
CA VAL A 22 3.37 -11.88 -11.96
C VAL A 22 1.95 -11.48 -12.32
N PRO A 23 1.67 -10.19 -12.53
CA PRO A 23 0.33 -9.74 -12.88
C PRO A 23 -0.05 -10.24 -14.29
N PRO A 24 -1.35 -10.49 -14.54
CA PRO A 24 -1.79 -10.91 -15.86
C PRO A 24 -1.58 -9.82 -16.92
N THR A 25 -1.51 -10.20 -18.19
CA THR A 25 -1.56 -9.25 -19.32
C THR A 25 -2.82 -8.38 -19.22
N PRO A 26 -2.76 -7.06 -19.51
CA PRO A 26 -1.67 -6.30 -20.13
C PRO A 26 -0.73 -5.60 -19.15
N TYR A 27 -0.77 -5.96 -17.87
CA TYR A 27 0.09 -5.31 -16.87
C TYR A 27 1.56 -5.68 -17.06
N PRO A 28 2.49 -4.75 -16.75
CA PRO A 28 3.91 -5.02 -16.88
C PRO A 28 4.35 -6.12 -15.91
N GLY A 29 5.21 -7.02 -16.40
CA GLY A 29 5.81 -8.08 -15.61
C GLY A 29 6.57 -7.57 -14.36
N PRO A 30 7.50 -6.60 -14.48
CA PRO A 30 8.18 -6.03 -13.32
C PRO A 30 7.30 -4.99 -12.60
N ALA A 31 7.43 -4.93 -11.27
CA ALA A 31 6.82 -3.88 -10.47
C ALA A 31 7.53 -2.54 -10.68
N PRO A 32 6.84 -1.39 -10.53
CA PRO A 32 7.46 -0.08 -10.65
C PRO A 32 8.63 0.11 -9.68
N GLY A 33 9.69 0.79 -10.15
CA GLY A 33 10.86 1.11 -9.33
C GLY A 33 11.67 -0.13 -8.90
N ARG A 34 12.18 -0.13 -7.67
CA ARG A 34 12.88 -1.27 -7.05
C ARG A 34 11.94 -2.13 -6.20
N GLY A 35 10.67 -2.22 -6.62
CA GLY A 35 9.61 -2.90 -5.89
C GLY A 35 9.36 -4.34 -6.33
N PHE A 36 8.32 -4.94 -5.75
CA PHE A 36 7.76 -6.23 -6.13
C PHE A 36 6.23 -6.20 -6.12
N TRP A 37 5.62 -7.05 -6.94
CA TRP A 37 4.18 -7.25 -6.91
C TRP A 37 3.77 -8.13 -5.74
N TYR A 38 2.71 -7.75 -5.04
CA TYR A 38 2.20 -8.48 -3.89
C TYR A 38 0.68 -8.61 -3.98
N GLY A 39 0.18 -9.84 -3.88
CA GLY A 39 -1.24 -10.16 -3.94
C GLY A 39 -1.55 -11.26 -4.94
N THR A 40 -2.71 -11.17 -5.57
CA THR A 40 -3.22 -12.13 -6.55
C THR A 40 -3.87 -11.38 -7.72
N PRO A 41 -4.24 -12.03 -8.84
CA PRO A 41 -4.96 -11.37 -9.92
C PRO A 41 -6.28 -10.71 -9.49
N ALA A 42 -6.87 -11.13 -8.37
CA ALA A 42 -8.12 -10.56 -7.87
C ALA A 42 -7.92 -9.20 -7.18
N LEU A 43 -6.77 -8.98 -6.54
CA LEU A 43 -6.33 -7.70 -5.97
C LEU A 43 -4.83 -7.77 -5.65
N TRP A 44 -4.05 -6.81 -6.13
CA TRP A 44 -2.62 -6.68 -5.83
C TRP A 44 -2.16 -5.23 -5.66
N THR A 45 -0.96 -5.06 -5.12
CA THR A 45 -0.27 -3.77 -4.99
C THR A 45 1.22 -3.94 -5.34
N ALA A 46 1.94 -2.82 -5.40
CA ALA A 46 3.40 -2.79 -5.52
C ALA A 46 4.00 -2.32 -4.18
N LEU A 47 4.97 -3.06 -3.68
CA LEU A 47 5.68 -2.72 -2.45
C LEU A 47 7.17 -2.52 -2.75
N GLU A 48 7.81 -1.60 -2.04
CA GLU A 48 9.26 -1.42 -2.11
C GLU A 48 9.98 -2.66 -1.56
N GLY A 49 11.12 -3.05 -2.15
CA GLY A 49 11.85 -4.24 -1.71
C GLY A 49 12.31 -4.22 -0.25
N SER A 50 12.57 -3.03 0.31
CA SER A 50 12.85 -2.85 1.73
C SER A 50 11.60 -2.93 2.62
N GLY A 51 10.42 -2.71 2.01
CA GLY A 51 9.13 -2.48 2.68
C GLY A 51 9.13 -1.31 3.67
N THR A 52 10.09 -0.39 3.52
CA THR A 52 10.19 0.85 4.28
C THR A 52 9.67 1.99 3.42
N TRP A 53 8.81 2.83 3.99
CA TRP A 53 8.51 4.15 3.45
C TRP A 53 9.33 5.18 4.21
N ASP A 54 10.33 5.74 3.54
CA ASP A 54 11.19 6.81 4.06
C ASP A 54 10.92 8.15 3.37
N ARG A 55 11.31 9.24 4.04
CA ARG A 55 11.21 10.62 3.52
C ARG A 55 9.82 10.96 2.97
N LEU A 56 8.78 10.42 3.61
CA LEU A 56 7.40 10.74 3.26
C LEU A 56 7.11 12.20 3.66
N PRO A 57 6.34 12.96 2.86
CA PRO A 57 5.90 14.28 3.28
C PRO A 57 5.07 14.17 4.57
N PHE A 58 5.46 14.93 5.59
CA PHE A 58 4.68 15.08 6.82
C PHE A 58 3.80 16.34 6.74
N GLN A 59 2.50 16.17 6.57
CA GLN A 59 1.53 17.25 6.38
C GLN A 59 0.27 16.97 7.18
N GLY A 60 -0.38 18.01 7.70
CA GLY A 60 -1.66 17.86 8.43
C GLY A 60 -1.58 17.05 9.73
N GLY A 61 -0.37 16.69 10.18
CA GLY A 61 -0.16 15.84 11.36
C GLY A 61 0.09 14.36 11.06
N GLY A 62 0.32 13.99 9.80
CA GLY A 62 0.66 12.61 9.42
C GLY A 62 1.60 12.51 8.21
N TYR A 63 2.19 11.33 8.07
CA TYR A 63 2.99 10.94 6.92
C TYR A 63 2.06 10.56 5.77
N THR A 64 2.23 11.21 4.63
CA THR A 64 1.34 11.02 3.47
C THR A 64 1.98 10.13 2.41
N GLN A 65 1.19 9.24 1.80
CA GLN A 65 1.61 8.38 0.71
C GLN A 65 0.46 8.09 -0.26
N LYS A 66 0.78 7.81 -1.52
CA LYS A 66 -0.14 7.26 -2.52
C LYS A 66 0.08 5.76 -2.62
N VAL A 67 -0.98 4.98 -2.46
CA VAL A 67 -0.95 3.52 -2.63
C VAL A 67 -1.77 3.16 -3.86
N PHE A 68 -1.11 2.51 -4.81
CA PHE A 68 -1.75 1.97 -6.00
C PHE A 68 -2.22 0.54 -5.75
N TRP A 69 -3.38 0.22 -6.31
CA TRP A 69 -4.01 -1.08 -6.23
C TRP A 69 -4.48 -1.49 -7.61
N TRP A 70 -4.36 -2.76 -7.93
CA TRP A 70 -4.73 -3.29 -9.23
C TRP A 70 -5.59 -4.52 -9.07
N ARG A 71 -6.34 -4.83 -10.13
CA ARG A 71 -7.00 -6.11 -10.32
C ARG A 71 -7.04 -6.44 -11.80
N ASP A 72 -7.24 -7.71 -12.10
CA ASP A 72 -7.44 -8.16 -13.45
C ASP A 72 -8.75 -7.60 -14.01
N GLY A 73 -8.72 -7.09 -15.23
CA GLY A 73 -9.86 -6.46 -15.89
C GLY A 73 -10.38 -5.17 -15.21
N TYR A 74 -9.55 -4.42 -14.49
CA TYR A 74 -9.89 -3.04 -14.10
C TYR A 74 -9.70 -2.07 -15.26
N ASP A 75 -10.70 -1.23 -15.51
CA ASP A 75 -10.65 -0.18 -16.53
C ASP A 75 -10.83 1.20 -15.89
N TRP A 76 -9.73 1.94 -15.82
CA TRP A 76 -9.67 3.29 -15.26
C TRP A 76 -10.59 4.28 -15.95
N ARG A 77 -11.01 4.02 -17.20
CA ARG A 77 -11.89 4.93 -17.96
C ARG A 77 -13.35 4.81 -17.56
N THR A 78 -13.78 3.61 -17.17
CA THR A 78 -15.18 3.32 -16.83
C THR A 78 -15.42 3.29 -15.33
N GLU A 79 -14.40 2.98 -14.52
CA GLU A 79 -14.47 2.96 -13.07
C GLU A 79 -13.53 4.02 -12.45
N THR A 80 -13.89 5.30 -12.62
CA THR A 80 -13.09 6.44 -12.13
C THR A 80 -13.12 6.62 -10.61
N SER A 81 -14.18 6.12 -9.96
CA SER A 81 -14.38 6.14 -8.51
C SER A 81 -14.60 4.71 -7.99
N PRO A 82 -13.54 3.87 -7.97
CA PRO A 82 -13.65 2.48 -7.55
C PRO A 82 -14.11 2.37 -6.10
N LYS A 83 -14.92 1.36 -5.79
CA LYS A 83 -15.35 1.07 -4.40
C LYS A 83 -14.28 0.32 -3.60
N LEU A 84 -13.04 0.80 -3.68
CA LEU A 84 -11.90 0.33 -2.89
C LEU A 84 -11.90 1.09 -1.56
N PHE A 85 -11.88 0.34 -0.46
CA PHE A 85 -11.71 0.88 0.88
C PHE A 85 -10.33 0.48 1.42
N VAL A 86 -9.59 1.44 1.98
CA VAL A 86 -8.29 1.18 2.62
C VAL A 86 -8.40 1.55 4.09
N SER A 87 -7.86 0.67 4.93
CA SER A 87 -7.71 0.90 6.37
C SER A 87 -6.30 0.53 6.79
N GLY A 88 -5.86 1.01 7.95
CA GLY A 88 -4.59 0.58 8.50
C GLY A 88 -4.49 0.85 10.00
N LEU A 89 -3.72 0.00 10.66
CA LEU A 89 -3.44 0.08 12.09
C LEU A 89 -1.94 0.00 12.33
N ARG A 90 -1.48 0.78 13.31
CA ARG A 90 -0.13 0.64 13.84
C ARG A 90 -0.05 -0.62 14.69
N VAL A 91 0.91 -1.49 14.42
CA VAL A 91 1.04 -2.81 15.07
C VAL A 91 2.19 -2.90 16.07
N ASP A 92 3.09 -1.92 16.09
CA ASP A 92 4.23 -1.85 17.01
C ASP A 92 4.04 -0.84 18.16
N GLY A 93 2.84 -0.28 18.31
CA GLY A 93 2.55 0.68 19.37
C GLY A 93 1.23 1.42 19.17
N PRO A 94 0.82 2.26 20.13
CA PRO A 94 -0.42 3.03 20.02
C PRO A 94 -0.33 4.13 18.96
N ALA A 95 -1.35 4.22 18.12
CA ALA A 95 -1.62 5.35 17.23
C ALA A 95 -3.11 5.38 16.86
N LYS A 96 -3.59 6.52 16.34
CA LYS A 96 -4.88 6.55 15.64
C LYS A 96 -4.79 5.69 14.38
N ALA A 97 -5.92 5.17 13.90
CA ALA A 97 -5.95 4.45 12.63
C ALA A 97 -5.48 5.35 11.47
N LEU A 98 -4.96 4.72 10.42
CA LEU A 98 -4.62 5.36 9.15
C LEU A 98 -5.88 6.02 8.57
N VAL A 99 -5.73 7.23 8.05
CA VAL A 99 -6.79 7.93 7.31
C VAL A 99 -6.57 7.68 5.82
N ALA A 100 -7.62 7.25 5.11
CA ALA A 100 -7.58 7.00 3.68
C ALA A 100 -8.55 7.94 2.95
N SER A 101 -8.14 8.45 1.79
CA SER A 101 -9.03 9.17 0.89
C SER A 101 -10.06 8.21 0.25
N SER A 102 -11.09 8.77 -0.38
CA SER A 102 -11.83 8.03 -1.39
C SER A 102 -10.88 7.57 -2.48
N ALA A 103 -11.08 6.35 -2.99
CA ALA A 103 -10.28 5.83 -4.09
C ALA A 103 -10.63 6.53 -5.40
N THR A 104 -9.60 6.78 -6.21
CA THR A 104 -9.70 7.29 -7.57
C THR A 104 -9.04 6.31 -8.54
N ASN A 105 -8.92 6.70 -9.80
CA ASN A 105 -8.26 5.98 -10.86
C ASN A 105 -6.90 6.59 -11.23
N ALA A 106 -6.03 5.77 -11.82
CA ALA A 106 -4.76 6.17 -12.37
C ALA A 106 -4.43 5.33 -13.61
N PHE A 107 -3.66 5.93 -14.52
CA PHE A 107 -3.09 5.23 -15.66
C PHE A 107 -1.74 5.85 -16.02
N ALA A 108 -0.76 5.00 -16.25
CA ALA A 108 0.47 5.33 -16.96
C ALA A 108 0.95 4.09 -17.73
N SER A 109 1.69 4.30 -18.82
CA SER A 109 2.12 3.19 -19.70
C SER A 109 3.00 2.15 -18.98
N ASP A 110 3.71 2.56 -17.95
CA ASP A 110 4.63 1.75 -17.14
C ASP A 110 3.96 1.08 -15.92
N ILE A 111 2.69 1.39 -15.63
CA ILE A 111 1.94 0.79 -14.51
C ILE A 111 0.60 0.18 -14.93
N GLY A 112 0.11 0.50 -16.13
CA GLY A 112 -1.23 0.11 -16.58
C GLY A 112 -2.34 0.85 -15.85
N SER A 113 -3.53 0.24 -15.83
CA SER A 113 -4.74 0.76 -15.18
C SER A 113 -4.74 0.44 -13.68
N ALA A 114 -4.78 1.44 -12.81
CA ALA A 114 -4.73 1.25 -11.36
C ALA A 114 -5.81 2.04 -10.62
N MET A 115 -6.23 1.53 -9.47
CA MET A 115 -6.94 2.29 -8.46
C MET A 115 -5.90 2.99 -7.57
N LEU A 116 -6.21 4.20 -7.10
CA LEU A 116 -5.29 5.02 -6.31
C LEU A 116 -5.97 5.50 -5.04
N VAL A 117 -5.28 5.36 -3.91
CA VAL A 117 -5.73 5.88 -2.61
C VAL A 117 -4.61 6.71 -1.99
N GLY A 118 -4.94 7.91 -1.52
CA GLY A 118 -4.08 8.66 -0.62
C GLY A 118 -4.25 8.13 0.80
N VAL A 119 -3.15 7.87 1.48
CA VAL A 119 -3.12 7.44 2.88
C VAL A 119 -2.32 8.41 3.74
N GLU A 120 -2.76 8.59 4.98
CA GLU A 120 -2.10 9.39 5.99
C GLU A 120 -1.91 8.55 7.26
N MET A 121 -0.66 8.37 7.66
CA MET A 121 -0.28 7.69 8.90
C MET A 121 0.06 8.73 9.98
N PRO A 122 -0.71 8.84 11.07
CA PRO A 122 -0.48 9.84 12.12
C PRO A 122 0.82 9.67 12.93
N ALA A 123 1.58 8.61 12.69
CA ALA A 123 2.83 8.33 13.39
C ALA A 123 3.76 7.44 12.55
N ALA A 124 5.07 7.60 12.75
CA ALA A 124 6.06 6.63 12.30
C ALA A 124 5.91 5.31 13.07
N GLY A 125 6.35 4.21 12.48
CA GLY A 125 6.23 2.87 13.05
C GLY A 125 5.83 1.80 12.05
N CYS A 126 5.42 0.66 12.57
CA CYS A 126 5.00 -0.48 11.78
C CYS A 126 3.50 -0.43 11.53
N TRP A 127 3.08 -0.44 10.26
CA TRP A 127 1.68 -0.30 9.86
C TRP A 127 1.23 -1.50 9.04
N GLU A 128 0.18 -2.18 9.51
CA GLU A 128 -0.59 -3.11 8.68
C GLU A 128 -1.66 -2.32 7.93
N ILE A 129 -1.63 -2.41 6.60
CA ILE A 129 -2.53 -1.71 5.69
C ILE A 129 -3.32 -2.75 4.92
N THR A 130 -4.64 -2.57 4.87
CA THR A 130 -5.56 -3.48 4.21
C THR A 130 -6.40 -2.76 3.18
N GLY A 131 -6.39 -3.26 1.94
CA GLY A 131 -7.30 -2.88 0.87
C GLY A 131 -8.45 -3.88 0.75
N HIS A 132 -9.65 -3.36 0.60
CA HIS A 132 -10.88 -4.12 0.35
C HIS A 132 -11.50 -3.63 -0.95
N TYR A 133 -11.59 -4.51 -1.94
CA TYR A 133 -12.22 -4.19 -3.21
C TYR A 133 -13.07 -5.36 -3.68
N LYS A 134 -14.38 -5.11 -3.83
CA LYS A 134 -15.39 -6.16 -4.00
C LYS A 134 -15.28 -7.20 -2.87
N GLU A 135 -15.22 -8.48 -3.18
CA GLU A 135 -15.07 -9.58 -2.21
C GLU A 135 -13.61 -9.84 -1.82
N GLN A 136 -12.67 -9.08 -2.39
CA GLN A 136 -11.24 -9.31 -2.21
C GLN A 136 -10.67 -8.45 -1.08
N ARG A 137 -9.75 -9.05 -0.32
CA ARG A 137 -9.00 -8.40 0.75
C ARG A 137 -7.52 -8.69 0.56
N LEU A 138 -6.69 -7.66 0.66
CA LEU A 138 -5.23 -7.79 0.66
C LEU A 138 -4.64 -6.93 1.78
N SER A 139 -3.87 -7.57 2.66
CA SER A 139 -3.18 -6.93 3.77
C SER A 139 -1.66 -7.04 3.59
N PHE A 140 -0.95 -5.96 3.88
CA PHE A 140 0.50 -5.91 3.90
C PHE A 140 0.99 -5.01 5.03
N VAL A 141 2.26 -5.16 5.39
CA VAL A 141 2.91 -4.45 6.48
C VAL A 141 4.11 -3.67 5.94
N VAL A 142 4.18 -2.39 6.28
CA VAL A 142 5.30 -1.49 5.97
C VAL A 142 5.87 -0.86 7.23
N TRP A 143 7.14 -0.47 7.17
CA TRP A 143 7.74 0.40 8.17
C TRP A 143 7.71 1.85 7.67
N VAL A 144 7.06 2.74 8.41
CA VAL A 144 7.11 4.19 8.17
C VAL A 144 8.24 4.75 9.01
N ALA A 145 9.31 5.19 8.34
CA ALA A 145 10.44 5.80 9.02
C ALA A 145 10.07 7.18 9.57
N PRO A 146 10.57 7.56 10.76
CA PRO A 146 10.54 8.95 11.18
C PRO A 146 11.40 9.81 10.25
N ASP A 147 11.13 11.12 10.22
CA ASP A 147 11.96 12.10 9.51
C ASP A 147 13.38 12.19 10.10
#